data_AF-A0A973ETT9-F1
#
_entry.id   AF-A0A973ETT9-F1
#
_cell.length_a   1.000
_cell.length_b   1.000
_cell.length_c   1.000
_cell.angle_alpha   90.00
_cell.angle_beta   90.00
_cell.angle_gamma   90.00
#
_symmetry.space_group_name_H-M   'P 1'
#
loop_
_entity.id
_entity.type
_entity.pdbx_description
1 polymer ?
#
loop_
_entity_poly.entity_id
_entity_poly.type
_entity_poly.pdbx_seq_one_letter_code
_entity_poly.pdbx_strand_id
1 'polypeptide(L)'
;MAIDYLSIPSPCYVLDEERFRKNLSLIRNISISSGVEIILAFKGFAMWSVFPILREYGITGAAASSLNEARLCYEEIGQSAHTYSPVFKASEFNEILNYSSHVTFNSLNQYKKFSGMILKHSRKVSAGLRINPEFSEIDHGIYNPCSPGSRLGVTASDLGGKLPDGIEGLHFHVLFESDSHALERVLRVVEDKFSGFFPKIKWINMGGGHLVTRKGYDIDHLIDLLKKFREKYGLRVILEPGSAFAWQTGELVATVEDIVENQGIKTAILDVSFTAHMPDCLEMPYKPAILNAYEPTEGKPVYRLGGNSCLSGDFMGDWSFDKELVPGDRIVFLDMIHYTMVKTTTFNGVRHPSIGIWTTDGKFKLVREFGYEDYRNRLS
;
A
#
# COMPACT_ATOMS: atom_id res chain seq x y z
N MET A 1 1.81 22.14 11.87
CA MET A 1 2.31 22.39 13.26
C MET A 1 3.02 21.13 13.75
N ALA A 2 3.99 21.23 14.66
CA ALA A 2 4.65 20.04 15.21
C ALA A 2 3.64 19.18 15.99
N ILE A 3 3.74 17.86 15.88
CA ILE A 3 2.90 16.91 16.62
C ILE A 3 3.34 16.88 18.08
N ASP A 4 2.40 17.01 19.00
CA ASP A 4 2.65 16.76 20.42
C ASP A 4 2.41 15.29 20.75
N TYR A 5 3.46 14.48 20.65
CA TYR A 5 3.42 13.03 20.93
C TYR A 5 3.12 12.69 22.40
N LEU A 6 3.23 13.64 23.32
CA LEU A 6 2.87 13.43 24.73
C LEU A 6 1.34 13.46 24.95
N SER A 7 0.61 14.15 24.07
CA SER A 7 -0.86 14.19 24.09
C SER A 7 -1.53 12.97 23.46
N ILE A 8 -0.74 12.04 22.91
CA ILE A 8 -1.20 10.90 22.12
C ILE A 8 -1.12 9.64 22.99
N PRO A 9 -2.18 8.80 23.02
CA PRO A 9 -2.16 7.56 23.77
C PRO A 9 -1.08 6.59 23.25
N SER A 10 -0.72 5.62 24.08
CA SER A 10 0.20 4.56 23.70
C SER A 10 -0.43 3.18 23.83
N PRO A 11 -0.18 2.27 22.86
CA PRO A 11 0.41 2.53 21.56
C PRO A 11 -0.60 3.16 20.58
N CYS A 12 -0.15 3.97 19.62
CA CYS A 12 -1.04 4.60 18.63
C CYS A 12 -0.39 4.87 17.27
N TYR A 13 -1.06 4.47 16.18
CA TYR A 13 -0.82 4.99 14.84
C TYR A 13 -1.46 6.37 14.70
N VAL A 14 -0.67 7.35 14.28
CA VAL A 14 -1.11 8.75 14.16
C VAL A 14 -0.83 9.24 12.76
N LEU A 15 -1.89 9.49 11.99
CA LEU A 15 -1.79 10.15 10.70
C LEU A 15 -1.74 11.67 10.91
N ASP A 16 -0.74 12.32 10.33
CA ASP A 16 -0.63 13.76 10.22
C ASP A 16 -1.43 14.27 9.01
N GLU A 17 -2.51 14.99 9.28
CA GLU A 17 -3.41 15.48 8.25
C GLU A 17 -2.71 16.46 7.28
N GLU A 18 -1.80 17.30 7.77
CA GLU A 18 -1.08 18.29 6.97
C GLU A 18 -0.16 17.59 5.96
N ARG A 19 0.61 16.60 6.41
CA ARG A 19 1.48 15.78 5.54
C ARG A 19 0.67 14.93 4.57
N PHE A 20 -0.44 14.35 5.00
CA PHE A 20 -1.33 13.60 4.11
C PHE A 20 -1.88 14.49 2.99
N ARG A 21 -2.42 15.67 3.33
CA ARG A 21 -2.92 16.66 2.37
C ARG A 21 -1.85 17.14 1.38
N LYS A 22 -0.60 17.27 1.83
CA LYS A 22 0.54 17.58 0.95
C LYS A 22 0.77 16.50 -0.10
N ASN A 23 0.74 15.22 0.30
CA ASN A 23 0.85 14.11 -0.65
C ASN A 23 -0.31 14.11 -1.65
N LEU A 24 -1.54 14.33 -1.20
CA LEU A 24 -2.72 14.41 -2.08
C LEU A 24 -2.63 15.57 -3.07
N SER A 25 -2.10 16.72 -2.65
CA SER A 25 -1.90 17.89 -3.52
C SER A 25 -0.97 17.55 -4.68
N LEU A 26 0.13 16.85 -4.39
CA LEU A 26 1.10 16.41 -5.40
C LEU A 26 0.47 15.36 -6.34
N ILE A 27 -0.20 14.35 -5.80
CA ILE A 27 -0.87 13.31 -6.58
C ILE A 27 -1.93 13.92 -7.51
N ARG A 28 -2.74 14.86 -7.00
CA ARG A 28 -3.71 15.61 -7.79
C ARG A 28 -3.04 16.39 -8.92
N ASN A 29 -1.92 17.05 -8.65
CA ASN A 29 -1.17 17.78 -9.67
C ASN A 29 -0.67 16.85 -10.78
N ILE A 30 -0.15 15.67 -10.44
CA ILE A 30 0.28 14.66 -11.42
C ILE A 30 -0.91 14.22 -12.27
N SER A 31 -2.03 13.87 -11.64
CA SER A 31 -3.26 13.46 -12.31
C SER A 31 -3.75 14.52 -13.30
N ILE A 32 -3.90 15.78 -12.88
CA ILE A 32 -4.35 16.87 -13.75
C ILE A 32 -3.34 17.16 -14.86
N SER A 33 -2.07 17.30 -14.49
CA SER A 33 -1.03 17.73 -15.42
C SER A 33 -0.80 16.67 -16.48
N SER A 34 -0.67 15.40 -16.10
CA SER A 34 -0.50 14.30 -17.06
C SER A 34 -1.80 13.90 -17.74
N GLY A 35 -2.95 14.16 -17.11
CA GLY A 35 -4.31 13.73 -17.46
C GLY A 35 -4.54 12.22 -17.35
N VAL A 36 -3.74 11.52 -16.54
CA VAL A 36 -4.00 10.12 -16.17
C VAL A 36 -4.96 10.06 -15.00
N GLU A 37 -5.63 8.93 -14.85
CA GLU A 37 -6.38 8.65 -13.64
C GLU A 37 -5.45 8.07 -12.56
N ILE A 38 -5.58 8.56 -11.33
CA ILE A 38 -4.87 8.00 -10.18
C ILE A 38 -5.90 7.56 -9.14
N ILE A 39 -5.86 6.28 -8.79
CA ILE A 39 -6.71 5.65 -7.77
C ILE A 39 -5.86 5.15 -6.60
N LEU A 40 -6.45 5.05 -5.42
CA LEU A 40 -5.76 4.55 -4.22
C LEU A 40 -5.71 3.01 -4.23
N ALA A 41 -4.54 2.40 -4.07
CA ALA A 41 -4.47 0.95 -3.83
C ALA A 41 -4.63 0.59 -2.35
N PHE A 42 -5.76 -0.04 -2.01
CA PHE A 42 -6.10 -0.37 -0.61
C PHE A 42 -5.13 -1.33 0.08
N LYS A 43 -4.46 -2.20 -0.69
CA LYS A 43 -3.43 -3.10 -0.16
C LYS A 43 -2.33 -2.38 0.63
N GLY A 44 -2.03 -1.13 0.29
CA GLY A 44 -1.02 -0.32 0.97
C GLY A 44 -1.59 0.65 2.00
N PHE A 45 -2.83 1.11 1.81
CA PHE A 45 -3.46 2.08 2.72
C PHE A 45 -4.99 2.07 2.57
N ALA A 46 -5.70 1.81 3.67
CA ALA A 46 -7.17 1.70 3.70
C ALA A 46 -7.80 2.33 4.97
N MET A 47 -7.19 3.38 5.53
CA MET A 47 -7.76 4.12 6.67
C MET A 47 -8.97 4.96 6.23
N TRP A 48 -10.14 4.34 6.20
CA TRP A 48 -11.36 4.93 5.64
C TRP A 48 -11.81 6.24 6.30
N SER A 49 -11.43 6.48 7.56
CA SER A 49 -11.73 7.73 8.27
C SER A 49 -11.15 8.99 7.61
N VAL A 50 -10.15 8.86 6.72
CA VAL A 50 -9.60 9.97 5.93
C VAL A 50 -10.06 10.00 4.46
N PHE A 51 -10.93 9.08 4.04
CA PHE A 51 -11.48 9.10 2.68
C PHE A 51 -12.31 10.36 2.36
N PRO A 52 -12.98 11.04 3.32
CA PRO A 52 -13.53 12.37 3.06
C PRO A 52 -12.49 13.37 2.54
N ILE A 53 -11.26 13.31 3.05
CA ILE A 53 -10.16 14.18 2.61
C ILE A 53 -9.74 13.82 1.18
N LEU A 54 -9.67 12.53 0.82
CA LEU A 54 -9.36 12.10 -0.55
C LEU A 54 -10.30 12.75 -1.59
N ARG A 55 -11.59 12.86 -1.27
CA ARG A 55 -12.60 13.46 -2.15
C ARG A 55 -12.35 14.95 -2.41
N GLU A 56 -11.84 15.70 -1.44
CA GLU A 56 -11.48 17.11 -1.62
C GLU A 56 -10.40 17.30 -2.71
N TYR A 57 -9.58 16.27 -2.94
CA TYR A 57 -8.53 16.25 -3.95
C TYR A 57 -8.95 15.59 -5.27
N GLY A 58 -10.23 15.22 -5.42
CA GLY A 58 -10.75 14.58 -6.63
C GLY A 58 -10.31 13.11 -6.78
N ILE A 59 -9.85 12.47 -5.70
CA ILE A 59 -9.52 11.05 -5.70
C ILE A 59 -10.81 10.28 -5.36
N THR A 60 -11.41 9.68 -6.39
CA THR A 60 -12.74 9.06 -6.31
C THR A 60 -12.74 7.60 -6.74
N GLY A 61 -11.63 6.90 -6.58
CA GLY A 61 -11.54 5.48 -6.93
C GLY A 61 -10.46 4.78 -6.14
N ALA A 62 -10.62 3.46 -6.01
CA ALA A 62 -9.61 2.60 -5.41
C ALA A 62 -9.41 1.31 -6.21
N ALA A 63 -8.18 0.82 -6.18
CA ALA A 63 -7.85 -0.53 -6.58
C ALA A 63 -8.10 -1.46 -5.38
N ALA A 64 -8.88 -2.51 -5.61
CA ALA A 64 -9.28 -3.51 -4.63
C ALA A 64 -8.78 -4.89 -5.04
N SER A 65 -8.42 -5.70 -4.04
CA SER A 65 -7.88 -7.05 -4.20
C SER A 65 -8.76 -8.16 -3.65
N SER A 66 -9.86 -7.79 -3.01
CA SER A 66 -10.84 -8.71 -2.41
C SER A 66 -12.26 -8.15 -2.47
N LEU A 67 -13.25 -8.99 -2.19
CA LEU A 67 -14.64 -8.56 -2.03
C LEU A 67 -14.77 -7.48 -0.94
N ASN A 68 -14.08 -7.65 0.20
CA ASN A 68 -14.12 -6.70 1.30
C ASN A 68 -13.53 -5.33 0.91
N GLU A 69 -12.41 -5.32 0.18
CA GLU A 69 -11.84 -4.06 -0.32
C GLU A 69 -12.73 -3.40 -1.37
N ALA A 70 -13.35 -4.18 -2.27
CA ALA A 70 -14.26 -3.64 -3.27
C ALA A 70 -15.49 -3.02 -2.60
N ARG A 71 -16.03 -3.69 -1.58
CA ARG A 71 -17.15 -3.19 -0.77
C ARG A 71 -16.75 -1.94 0.02
N LEU A 72 -15.57 -1.91 0.64
CA LEU A 72 -15.06 -0.73 1.35
C LEU A 72 -14.96 0.48 0.42
N CYS A 73 -14.51 0.30 -0.82
CA CYS A 73 -14.47 1.37 -1.82
C CYS A 73 -15.88 1.87 -2.11
N TYR A 74 -16.82 0.95 -2.32
CA TYR A 74 -18.21 1.30 -2.60
C TYR A 74 -18.87 2.06 -1.44
N GLU A 75 -18.68 1.60 -0.19
CA GLU A 75 -19.32 2.18 1.00
C GLU A 75 -18.64 3.49 1.44
N GLU A 76 -17.30 3.52 1.53
CA GLU A 76 -16.58 4.62 2.19
C GLU A 76 -16.01 5.67 1.23
N ILE A 77 -15.56 5.26 0.03
CA ILE A 77 -15.21 6.22 -1.04
C ILE A 77 -16.50 6.71 -1.73
N GLY A 78 -17.49 5.83 -1.90
CA GLY A 78 -18.75 6.11 -2.59
C GLY A 78 -18.69 5.82 -4.09
N GLN A 79 -17.75 5.00 -4.54
CA GLN A 79 -17.49 4.72 -5.97
C GLN A 79 -17.17 3.24 -6.19
N SER A 80 -17.42 2.75 -7.41
CA SER A 80 -17.16 1.35 -7.75
C SER A 80 -15.66 1.09 -8.01
N ALA A 81 -15.12 0.07 -7.35
CA ALA A 81 -13.70 -0.26 -7.34
C ALA A 81 -13.15 -0.75 -8.70
N HIS A 82 -11.83 -0.66 -8.87
CA HIS A 82 -11.10 -1.42 -9.87
C HIS A 82 -10.57 -2.69 -9.19
N THR A 83 -11.22 -3.82 -9.42
CA THR A 83 -10.94 -5.04 -8.67
C THR A 83 -10.01 -5.97 -9.45
N TYR A 84 -8.91 -6.36 -8.84
CA TYR A 84 -7.99 -7.38 -9.35
C TYR A 84 -7.80 -8.46 -8.29
N SER A 85 -7.96 -9.73 -8.62
CA SER A 85 -7.53 -10.82 -7.75
C SER A 85 -6.71 -11.84 -8.54
N PRO A 86 -5.67 -12.46 -7.94
CA PRO A 86 -5.05 -13.65 -8.50
C PRO A 86 -6.06 -14.76 -8.81
N VAL A 87 -7.14 -14.82 -8.02
CA VAL A 87 -8.24 -15.79 -8.20
C VAL A 87 -9.56 -15.23 -7.69
N PHE A 88 -10.60 -15.33 -8.52
CA PHE A 88 -11.97 -15.08 -8.12
C PHE A 88 -12.68 -16.38 -7.75
N LYS A 89 -13.50 -16.32 -6.69
CA LYS A 89 -14.36 -17.43 -6.27
C LYS A 89 -15.76 -17.27 -6.84
N ALA A 90 -16.35 -18.37 -7.28
CA ALA A 90 -17.69 -18.34 -7.86
C ALA A 90 -18.78 -17.87 -6.88
N SER A 91 -18.61 -18.21 -5.59
CA SER A 91 -19.52 -17.80 -4.51
C SER A 91 -19.53 -16.29 -4.26
N GLU A 92 -18.44 -15.59 -4.57
CA GLU A 92 -18.26 -14.17 -4.26
C GLU A 92 -18.34 -13.29 -5.52
N PHE A 93 -18.19 -13.87 -6.71
CA PHE A 93 -17.97 -13.09 -7.94
C PHE A 93 -19.14 -12.17 -8.29
N ASN A 94 -20.39 -12.61 -8.09
CA ASN A 94 -21.55 -11.75 -8.36
C ASN A 94 -21.57 -10.51 -7.45
N GLU A 95 -21.18 -10.65 -6.19
CA GLU A 95 -21.05 -9.50 -5.28
C GLU A 95 -19.89 -8.60 -5.66
N ILE A 96 -18.77 -9.15 -6.12
CA ILE A 96 -17.67 -8.35 -6.67
C ILE A 96 -18.15 -7.47 -7.82
N LEU A 97 -18.99 -7.99 -8.73
CA LEU A 97 -19.54 -7.20 -9.84
C LEU A 97 -20.44 -6.06 -9.35
N ASN A 98 -21.17 -6.21 -8.25
CA ASN A 98 -21.99 -5.15 -7.68
C ASN A 98 -21.15 -3.94 -7.22
N TYR A 99 -19.92 -4.19 -6.77
CA TYR A 99 -19.04 -3.17 -6.20
C TYR A 99 -17.93 -2.70 -7.15
N SER A 100 -17.80 -3.28 -8.34
CA SER A 100 -16.67 -3.02 -9.25
C SER A 100 -17.10 -2.37 -10.55
N SER A 101 -16.34 -1.35 -10.98
CA SER A 101 -16.45 -0.76 -12.32
C SER A 101 -15.54 -1.50 -13.32
N HIS A 102 -14.42 -2.02 -12.82
CA HIS A 102 -13.44 -2.80 -13.58
C HIS A 102 -13.15 -4.10 -12.84
N VAL A 103 -13.01 -5.20 -13.59
CA VAL A 103 -12.53 -6.48 -13.06
C VAL A 103 -11.39 -6.96 -13.92
N THR A 104 -10.20 -7.06 -13.33
CA THR A 104 -8.99 -7.54 -13.99
C THR A 104 -8.73 -8.99 -13.62
N PHE A 105 -8.66 -9.86 -14.62
CA PHE A 105 -8.36 -11.28 -14.45
C PHE A 105 -6.86 -11.54 -14.47
N ASN A 106 -6.42 -12.45 -13.61
CA ASN A 106 -5.03 -12.86 -13.56
C ASN A 106 -4.66 -13.88 -14.65
N SER A 107 -5.62 -14.62 -15.20
CA SER A 107 -5.39 -15.68 -16.19
C SER A 107 -6.54 -15.83 -17.18
N LEU A 108 -6.22 -16.39 -18.35
CA LEU A 108 -7.21 -16.71 -19.39
C LEU A 108 -8.28 -17.68 -18.90
N ASN A 109 -7.92 -18.63 -18.04
CA ASN A 109 -8.86 -19.60 -17.46
C ASN A 109 -9.88 -18.93 -16.54
N GLN A 110 -9.45 -17.97 -15.71
CA GLN A 110 -10.35 -17.18 -14.87
C GLN A 110 -11.28 -16.33 -15.74
N TYR A 111 -10.74 -15.66 -16.77
CA TYR A 111 -11.58 -14.89 -17.70
C TYR A 111 -12.63 -15.78 -18.38
N LYS A 112 -12.24 -16.92 -18.95
CA LYS A 112 -13.16 -17.87 -19.59
C LYS A 112 -14.26 -18.37 -18.65
N LYS A 113 -13.92 -18.60 -17.38
CA LYS A 113 -14.87 -19.05 -16.36
C LYS A 113 -15.93 -17.99 -16.04
N PHE A 114 -15.56 -16.72 -16.01
CA PHE A 114 -16.38 -15.64 -15.46
C PHE A 114 -16.93 -14.63 -16.47
N SER A 115 -16.43 -14.63 -17.71
CA SER A 115 -16.85 -13.68 -18.76
C SER A 115 -18.36 -13.73 -19.03
N GLY A 116 -18.97 -14.93 -19.00
CA GLY A 116 -20.40 -15.09 -19.14
C GLY A 116 -21.22 -14.44 -18.02
N MET A 117 -20.68 -14.34 -16.80
CA MET A 117 -21.32 -13.63 -15.70
C MET A 117 -21.21 -12.11 -15.88
N ILE A 118 -20.06 -11.61 -16.33
CA ILE A 118 -19.88 -10.18 -16.66
C ILE A 118 -20.88 -9.74 -17.74
N LEU A 119 -20.99 -10.50 -18.82
CA LEU A 119 -21.91 -10.17 -19.93
C LEU A 119 -23.38 -10.16 -19.53
N LYS A 120 -23.76 -10.98 -18.55
CA LYS A 120 -25.14 -11.08 -18.05
C LYS A 120 -25.44 -10.13 -16.89
N HIS A 121 -24.43 -9.44 -16.37
CA HIS A 121 -24.60 -8.57 -15.22
C HIS A 121 -25.40 -7.31 -15.62
N SER A 122 -26.28 -6.84 -14.72
CA SER A 122 -27.17 -5.72 -15.00
C SER A 122 -26.42 -4.39 -15.16
N ARG A 123 -25.27 -4.26 -14.49
CA ARG A 123 -24.35 -3.13 -14.65
C ARG A 123 -23.22 -3.49 -15.62
N LYS A 124 -22.78 -2.51 -16.40
CA LYS A 124 -21.60 -2.67 -17.24
C LYS A 124 -20.35 -2.69 -16.36
N VAL A 125 -19.63 -3.81 -16.38
CA VAL A 125 -18.32 -3.98 -15.74
C VAL A 125 -17.27 -4.17 -16.83
N SER A 126 -16.21 -3.36 -16.81
CA SER A 126 -15.14 -3.43 -17.80
C SER A 126 -14.16 -4.55 -17.44
N ALA A 127 -14.05 -5.57 -18.30
CA ALA A 127 -13.15 -6.68 -18.09
C ALA A 127 -11.73 -6.33 -18.55
N GLY A 128 -10.74 -6.61 -17.70
CA GLY A 128 -9.33 -6.45 -18.01
C GLY A 128 -8.54 -7.75 -17.83
N LEU A 129 -7.31 -7.75 -18.33
CA LEU A 129 -6.37 -8.86 -18.15
C LEU A 129 -5.05 -8.33 -17.58
N ARG A 130 -4.61 -8.94 -16.48
CA ARG A 130 -3.26 -8.66 -15.96
C ARG A 130 -2.25 -9.32 -16.89
N ILE A 131 -1.31 -8.55 -17.38
CA ILE A 131 -0.19 -9.00 -18.22
C ILE A 131 1.09 -9.08 -17.38
N ASN A 132 1.97 -9.99 -17.78
CA ASN A 132 3.30 -10.15 -17.24
C ASN A 132 4.32 -9.80 -18.34
N PRO A 133 5.02 -8.65 -18.23
CA PRO A 133 6.06 -8.28 -19.18
C PRO A 133 7.34 -9.11 -19.03
N GLU A 134 7.43 -9.96 -18.01
CA GLU A 134 8.63 -10.74 -17.66
C GLU A 134 9.86 -9.84 -17.46
N PHE A 135 9.61 -8.63 -16.96
CA PHE A 135 10.60 -7.62 -16.66
C PHE A 135 10.17 -6.83 -15.43
N SER A 136 11.04 -6.82 -14.42
CA SER A 136 10.90 -6.05 -13.18
C SER A 136 12.30 -5.76 -12.65
N GLU A 137 12.50 -4.56 -12.12
CA GLU A 137 13.76 -4.14 -11.50
C GLU A 137 13.80 -4.44 -10.00
N ILE A 138 12.84 -5.23 -9.51
CA ILE A 138 12.77 -5.62 -8.11
C ILE A 138 13.75 -6.77 -7.88
N ASP A 139 14.81 -6.50 -7.13
CA ASP A 139 15.84 -7.49 -6.78
C ASP A 139 15.35 -8.51 -5.73
N HIS A 140 14.27 -8.22 -5.01
CA HIS A 140 13.71 -9.09 -3.98
C HIS A 140 12.66 -10.08 -4.53
N GLY A 141 12.99 -11.37 -4.53
CA GLY A 141 12.18 -12.43 -5.16
C GLY A 141 10.73 -12.56 -4.66
N ILE A 142 10.45 -12.27 -3.39
CA ILE A 142 9.08 -12.36 -2.84
C ILE A 142 8.16 -11.27 -3.44
N TYR A 143 8.71 -10.10 -3.77
CA TYR A 143 7.97 -8.96 -4.32
C TYR A 143 8.09 -8.83 -5.83
N ASN A 144 9.03 -9.53 -6.47
CA ASN A 144 9.19 -9.51 -7.93
C ASN A 144 8.08 -10.34 -8.61
N PRO A 145 7.09 -9.69 -9.25
CA PRO A 145 5.95 -10.38 -9.87
C PRO A 145 6.30 -10.95 -11.25
N CYS A 146 7.53 -10.75 -11.72
CA CYS A 146 8.07 -11.27 -12.98
C CYS A 146 9.12 -12.36 -12.75
N SER A 147 9.30 -12.83 -11.50
CA SER A 147 10.18 -13.96 -11.20
C SER A 147 9.87 -15.18 -12.07
N PRO A 148 10.87 -16.00 -12.46
CA PRO A 148 10.63 -17.25 -13.17
C PRO A 148 9.58 -18.11 -12.46
N GLY A 149 8.58 -18.58 -13.21
CA GLY A 149 7.44 -19.32 -12.64
C GLY A 149 6.41 -18.45 -11.90
N SER A 150 6.45 -17.12 -12.09
CA SER A 150 5.47 -16.21 -11.50
C SER A 150 4.05 -16.61 -11.83
N ARG A 151 3.19 -16.60 -10.82
CA ARG A 151 1.75 -16.86 -10.94
C ARG A 151 0.95 -15.64 -11.38
N LEU A 152 1.58 -14.49 -11.61
CA LEU A 152 0.90 -13.20 -11.75
C LEU A 152 0.89 -12.71 -13.20
N GLY A 153 -0.31 -12.60 -13.77
CA GLY A 153 -0.55 -12.13 -15.13
C GLY A 153 -0.25 -13.16 -16.22
N VAL A 154 -0.70 -12.84 -17.43
CA VAL A 154 -0.44 -13.63 -18.64
C VAL A 154 0.74 -13.06 -19.42
N THR A 155 1.61 -13.91 -19.94
CA THR A 155 2.71 -13.48 -20.81
C THR A 155 2.21 -13.17 -22.23
N ALA A 156 3.04 -12.51 -23.04
CA ALA A 156 2.74 -12.33 -24.46
C ALA A 156 2.64 -13.68 -25.21
N SER A 157 3.45 -14.67 -24.78
CA SER A 157 3.39 -16.03 -25.31
C SER A 157 2.03 -16.70 -25.03
N ASP A 158 1.50 -16.56 -23.82
CA ASP A 158 0.19 -17.12 -23.45
C ASP A 158 -0.96 -16.55 -24.29
N LEU A 159 -0.85 -15.31 -24.74
CA LEU A 159 -1.84 -14.65 -25.58
C LEU A 159 -1.80 -15.13 -27.05
N GLY A 160 -0.71 -15.72 -27.51
CA GLY A 160 -0.60 -16.24 -28.88
C GLY A 160 -0.94 -15.21 -29.97
N GLY A 161 -0.66 -13.93 -29.73
CA GLY A 161 -0.98 -12.84 -30.66
C GLY A 161 -2.46 -12.45 -30.76
N LYS A 162 -3.36 -13.01 -29.93
CA LYS A 162 -4.78 -12.66 -29.92
C LYS A 162 -5.30 -12.37 -28.50
N LEU A 163 -5.80 -11.15 -28.31
CA LEU A 163 -6.53 -10.79 -27.11
C LEU A 163 -7.93 -11.45 -27.11
N PRO A 164 -8.39 -12.04 -25.99
CA PRO A 164 -9.74 -12.59 -25.88
C PRO A 164 -10.82 -11.53 -26.11
N ASP A 165 -11.90 -11.91 -26.80
CA ASP A 165 -13.04 -11.02 -27.05
C ASP A 165 -13.66 -10.57 -25.72
N GLY A 166 -14.01 -9.28 -25.61
CA GLY A 166 -14.62 -8.67 -24.43
C GLY A 166 -13.62 -8.11 -23.40
N ILE A 167 -12.31 -8.36 -23.54
CA ILE A 167 -11.29 -7.64 -22.77
C ILE A 167 -11.20 -6.20 -23.28
N GLU A 168 -11.44 -5.25 -22.38
CA GLU A 168 -11.40 -3.81 -22.65
C GLU A 168 -10.14 -3.14 -22.09
N GLY A 169 -9.29 -3.85 -21.34
CA GLY A 169 -8.06 -3.25 -20.81
C GLY A 169 -6.99 -4.24 -20.39
N LEU A 170 -5.77 -3.72 -20.25
CA LEU A 170 -4.61 -4.45 -19.76
C LEU A 170 -4.12 -3.83 -18.46
N HIS A 171 -3.58 -4.66 -17.58
CA HIS A 171 -3.03 -4.24 -16.29
C HIS A 171 -1.65 -4.84 -16.09
N PHE A 172 -0.67 -4.05 -15.65
CA PHE A 172 0.58 -4.60 -15.15
C PHE A 172 0.92 -3.93 -13.82
N HIS A 173 1.63 -4.66 -12.97
CA HIS A 173 2.07 -4.18 -11.68
C HIS A 173 3.40 -4.87 -11.39
N VAL A 174 4.50 -4.17 -11.67
CA VAL A 174 5.87 -4.72 -11.66
C VAL A 174 6.90 -3.82 -10.98
N LEU A 175 6.46 -2.69 -10.44
CA LEU A 175 7.30 -1.75 -9.69
C LEU A 175 7.08 -1.90 -8.19
N PHE A 176 8.11 -1.55 -7.42
CA PHE A 176 8.10 -1.49 -5.97
C PHE A 176 9.01 -0.35 -5.53
N GLU A 177 8.44 0.66 -4.87
CA GLU A 177 9.13 1.88 -4.42
C GLU A 177 10.07 2.52 -5.47
N SER A 178 9.68 2.45 -6.74
CA SER A 178 10.53 2.77 -7.89
C SER A 178 10.37 4.21 -8.34
N ASP A 179 11.35 4.73 -9.09
CA ASP A 179 11.32 6.06 -9.70
C ASP A 179 10.59 6.06 -11.07
N SER A 180 10.52 7.24 -11.71
CA SER A 180 9.85 7.39 -13.00
C SER A 180 10.65 6.81 -14.18
N HIS A 181 11.97 6.66 -14.05
CA HIS A 181 12.81 6.03 -15.09
C HIS A 181 12.66 4.50 -15.08
N ALA A 182 12.42 3.89 -13.92
CA ALA A 182 12.04 2.48 -13.83
C ALA A 182 10.74 2.22 -14.61
N LEU A 183 9.73 3.10 -14.45
CA LEU A 183 8.52 3.02 -15.25
C LEU A 183 8.82 3.16 -16.76
N GLU A 184 9.66 4.11 -17.17
CA GLU A 184 10.05 4.27 -18.57
C GLU A 184 10.63 2.97 -19.15
N ARG A 185 11.56 2.32 -18.43
CA ARG A 185 12.16 1.06 -18.87
C ARG A 185 11.14 -0.08 -18.94
N VAL A 186 10.23 -0.17 -17.97
CA VAL A 186 9.11 -1.12 -18.01
C VAL A 186 8.20 -0.87 -19.20
N LEU A 187 7.85 0.40 -19.48
CA LEU A 187 6.98 0.74 -20.60
C LEU A 187 7.60 0.35 -21.94
N ARG A 188 8.91 0.50 -22.13
CA ARG A 188 9.59 0.01 -23.33
C ARG A 188 9.36 -1.49 -23.56
N VAL A 189 9.47 -2.31 -22.50
CA VAL A 189 9.21 -3.76 -22.59
C VAL A 189 7.72 -4.08 -22.80
N VAL A 190 6.84 -3.35 -22.13
CA VAL A 190 5.39 -3.50 -22.30
C VAL A 190 4.96 -3.12 -23.73
N GLU A 191 5.52 -2.06 -24.29
CA GLU A 191 5.28 -1.64 -25.67
C GLU A 191 5.78 -2.69 -26.66
N ASP A 192 7.02 -3.18 -26.49
CA ASP A 192 7.60 -4.22 -27.35
C ASP A 192 6.74 -5.49 -27.39
N LYS A 193 6.30 -5.96 -26.22
CA LYS A 193 5.58 -7.24 -26.09
C LYS A 193 4.06 -7.16 -26.31
N PHE A 194 3.42 -6.03 -25.99
CA PHE A 194 1.95 -5.95 -25.90
C PHE A 194 1.32 -4.82 -26.73
N SER A 195 2.08 -3.91 -27.34
CA SER A 195 1.48 -2.77 -28.06
C SER A 195 0.59 -3.18 -29.24
N GLY A 196 0.81 -4.36 -29.83
CA GLY A 196 -0.07 -4.94 -30.86
C GLY A 196 -1.51 -5.16 -30.39
N PHE A 197 -1.76 -5.21 -29.08
CA PHE A 197 -3.10 -5.31 -28.49
C PHE A 197 -3.75 -3.96 -28.18
N PHE A 198 -2.97 -2.87 -28.14
CA PHE A 198 -3.46 -1.55 -27.71
C PHE A 198 -4.63 -1.01 -28.55
N PRO A 199 -4.68 -1.22 -29.89
CA PRO A 199 -5.86 -0.81 -30.68
C PRO A 199 -7.17 -1.51 -30.31
N LYS A 200 -7.12 -2.60 -29.53
CA LYS A 200 -8.31 -3.41 -29.14
C LYS A 200 -8.80 -3.12 -27.72
N ILE A 201 -8.06 -2.32 -26.96
CA ILE A 201 -8.39 -1.97 -25.57
C ILE A 201 -8.71 -0.49 -25.44
N LYS A 202 -9.31 -0.13 -24.31
CA LYS A 202 -9.76 1.23 -23.98
C LYS A 202 -8.90 1.85 -22.89
N TRP A 203 -8.33 1.03 -22.02
CA TRP A 203 -7.55 1.49 -20.88
C TRP A 203 -6.35 0.58 -20.59
N ILE A 204 -5.32 1.17 -20.02
CA ILE A 204 -4.17 0.45 -19.44
C ILE A 204 -3.97 0.92 -18.01
N ASN A 205 -3.90 -0.04 -17.08
CA ASN A 205 -3.54 0.23 -15.69
C ASN A 205 -2.07 -0.15 -15.50
N MET A 206 -1.23 0.83 -15.19
CA MET A 206 0.22 0.66 -15.02
C MET A 206 0.61 0.34 -13.57
N GLY A 207 -0.36 -0.06 -12.75
CA GLY A 207 -0.10 -0.56 -11.41
C GLY A 207 0.31 0.53 -10.43
N GLY A 208 0.88 0.08 -9.32
CA GLY A 208 1.43 0.90 -8.26
C GLY A 208 2.95 0.79 -8.23
N GLY A 209 3.55 1.02 -7.07
CA GLY A 209 5.01 1.04 -6.91
C GLY A 209 5.66 2.37 -7.33
N HIS A 210 4.88 3.30 -7.89
CA HIS A 210 5.29 4.67 -8.18
C HIS A 210 5.36 5.48 -6.90
N LEU A 211 6.57 5.66 -6.32
CA LEU A 211 6.72 6.36 -5.05
C LEU A 211 6.84 7.89 -5.24
N VAL A 212 5.84 8.48 -5.89
CA VAL A 212 5.83 9.88 -6.37
C VAL A 212 5.97 10.92 -5.25
N THR A 213 5.69 10.56 -4.02
CA THR A 213 5.77 11.46 -2.85
C THR A 213 7.07 11.34 -2.07
N ARG A 214 7.98 10.44 -2.48
CA ARG A 214 9.34 10.39 -1.95
C ARG A 214 10.12 11.63 -2.42
N LYS A 215 10.89 12.20 -1.50
CA LYS A 215 11.83 13.28 -1.81
C LYS A 215 12.79 12.85 -2.93
N GLY A 216 12.93 13.70 -3.95
CA GLY A 216 13.81 13.46 -5.09
C GLY A 216 13.22 12.62 -6.22
N TYR A 217 11.94 12.24 -6.16
CA TYR A 217 11.25 11.65 -7.30
C TYR A 217 11.12 12.66 -8.45
N ASP A 218 11.47 12.27 -9.69
CA ASP A 218 11.34 13.14 -10.87
C ASP A 218 9.90 13.14 -11.40
N ILE A 219 9.14 14.13 -10.94
CA ILE A 219 7.72 14.31 -11.23
C ILE A 219 7.50 14.83 -12.66
N ASP A 220 8.36 15.71 -13.14
CA ASP A 220 8.24 16.29 -14.48
C ASP A 220 8.47 15.22 -15.55
N HIS A 221 9.49 14.37 -15.34
CA HIS A 221 9.74 13.20 -16.18
C HIS A 221 8.53 12.25 -16.20
N LEU A 222 7.93 11.95 -15.03
CA LEU A 222 6.73 11.10 -14.97
C LEU A 222 5.56 11.70 -15.76
N ILE A 223 5.28 12.99 -15.56
CA ILE A 223 4.17 13.67 -16.24
C ILE A 223 4.37 13.64 -17.76
N ASP A 224 5.56 13.94 -18.24
CA ASP A 224 5.89 13.91 -19.68
C ASP A 224 5.77 12.49 -20.26
N LEU A 225 6.32 11.48 -19.57
CA LEU A 225 6.23 10.08 -19.96
C LEU A 225 4.78 9.63 -20.12
N LEU A 226 3.92 9.92 -19.14
CA LEU A 226 2.51 9.54 -19.15
C LEU A 226 1.71 10.27 -20.23
N LYS A 227 1.97 11.57 -20.45
CA LYS A 227 1.35 12.34 -21.55
C LYS A 227 1.66 11.73 -22.90
N LYS A 228 2.96 11.51 -23.18
CA LYS A 228 3.44 10.93 -24.43
C LYS A 228 2.82 9.56 -24.67
N PHE A 229 2.77 8.71 -23.64
CA PHE A 229 2.16 7.39 -23.76
C PHE A 229 0.66 7.49 -24.12
N ARG A 230 -0.09 8.35 -23.43
CA ARG A 230 -1.52 8.57 -23.74
C ARG A 230 -1.72 9.11 -25.15
N GLU A 231 -0.97 10.14 -25.55
CA GLU A 231 -1.10 10.76 -26.88
C GLU A 231 -0.74 9.79 -28.00
N LYS A 232 0.28 8.96 -27.80
CA LYS A 232 0.71 7.94 -28.75
C LYS A 232 -0.35 6.86 -28.99
N TYR A 233 -1.05 6.43 -27.94
CA TYR A 233 -1.93 5.25 -28.01
C TYR A 233 -3.43 5.54 -27.85
N GLY A 234 -3.82 6.75 -27.44
CA GLY A 234 -5.21 7.14 -27.20
C GLY A 234 -5.89 6.38 -26.05
N LEU A 235 -5.12 5.72 -25.17
CA LEU A 235 -5.64 4.90 -24.07
C LEU A 235 -5.92 5.72 -22.82
N ARG A 236 -6.99 5.39 -22.07
CA ARG A 236 -7.11 5.85 -20.68
C ARG A 236 -6.01 5.17 -19.85
N VAL A 237 -5.12 5.97 -19.26
CA VAL A 237 -4.04 5.49 -18.40
C VAL A 237 -4.47 5.61 -16.95
N ILE A 238 -4.24 4.54 -16.17
CA ILE A 238 -4.59 4.44 -14.76
C ILE A 238 -3.33 4.10 -13.97
N LEU A 239 -3.07 4.82 -12.88
CA LEU A 239 -2.08 4.48 -11.87
C LEU A 239 -2.79 4.14 -10.55
N GLU A 240 -2.26 3.16 -9.82
CA GLU A 240 -2.79 2.71 -8.53
C GLU A 240 -1.70 2.70 -7.42
N PRO A 241 -1.04 3.84 -7.12
CA PRO A 241 -0.10 3.88 -6.01
C PRO A 241 -0.82 3.64 -4.67
N GLY A 242 -0.17 2.89 -3.78
CA GLY A 242 -0.61 2.67 -2.40
C GLY A 242 0.19 3.56 -1.46
N SER A 243 1.43 3.15 -1.15
CA SER A 243 2.33 3.88 -0.24
C SER A 243 2.46 5.35 -0.56
N ALA A 244 2.49 5.77 -1.83
CA ALA A 244 2.65 7.19 -2.15
C ALA A 244 1.57 8.08 -1.52
N PHE A 245 0.34 7.58 -1.34
CA PHE A 245 -0.71 8.34 -0.65
C PHE A 245 -0.38 8.62 0.82
N ALA A 246 0.22 7.65 1.52
CA ALA A 246 0.50 7.68 2.95
C ALA A 246 2.01 7.68 3.29
N TRP A 247 2.86 7.98 2.31
CA TRP A 247 4.31 8.01 2.47
C TRP A 247 4.73 9.14 3.40
N GLN A 248 5.34 8.79 4.51
CA GLN A 248 5.79 9.69 5.58
C GLN A 248 4.68 10.57 6.14
N THR A 249 3.43 10.08 6.13
CA THR A 249 2.28 10.84 6.63
C THR A 249 1.93 10.53 8.07
N GLY A 250 2.71 9.74 8.79
CA GLY A 250 2.41 9.48 10.19
C GLY A 250 3.32 8.46 10.85
N GLU A 251 3.10 8.31 12.14
CA GLU A 251 3.98 7.59 13.06
C GLU A 251 3.25 6.49 13.81
N LEU A 252 4.02 5.56 14.38
CA LEU A 252 3.58 4.68 15.46
C LEU A 252 4.28 5.16 16.74
N VAL A 253 3.48 5.60 17.70
CA VAL A 253 3.96 6.04 19.01
C VAL A 253 3.84 4.88 19.99
N ALA A 254 4.95 4.57 20.67
CA ALA A 254 5.09 3.50 21.64
C ALA A 254 5.75 4.03 22.93
N THR A 255 5.67 3.25 24.00
CA THR A 255 6.29 3.54 25.30
C THR A 255 7.27 2.43 25.65
N VAL A 256 8.41 2.80 26.25
CA VAL A 256 9.31 1.85 26.90
C VAL A 256 8.66 1.38 28.20
N GLU A 257 8.38 0.08 28.31
CA GLU A 257 7.79 -0.54 29.50
C GLU A 257 8.86 -1.11 30.43
N ASP A 258 9.97 -1.59 29.89
CA ASP A 258 11.07 -2.15 30.66
C ASP A 258 12.41 -2.02 29.90
N ILE A 259 13.52 -2.14 30.63
CA ILE A 259 14.87 -2.23 30.05
C ILE A 259 15.58 -3.43 30.67
N VAL A 260 15.92 -4.40 29.82
CA VAL A 260 16.63 -5.61 30.23
C VAL A 260 18.04 -5.61 29.65
N GLU A 261 18.98 -6.20 30.39
CA GLU A 261 20.35 -6.39 29.92
C GLU A 261 20.74 -7.86 30.07
N ASN A 262 21.23 -8.46 28.99
CA ASN A 262 21.75 -9.82 29.01
C ASN A 262 22.99 -9.90 28.12
N GLN A 263 24.08 -10.44 28.68
CA GLN A 263 25.38 -10.56 27.98
C GLN A 263 25.85 -9.23 27.34
N GLY A 264 25.60 -8.11 28.02
CA GLY A 264 25.97 -6.77 27.56
C GLY A 264 25.07 -6.17 26.48
N ILE A 265 23.97 -6.84 26.11
CA ILE A 265 22.97 -6.30 25.18
C ILE A 265 21.84 -5.68 26.00
N LYS A 266 21.73 -4.35 25.97
CA LYS A 266 20.57 -3.62 26.51
C LYS A 266 19.41 -3.68 25.50
N THR A 267 18.24 -4.09 25.97
CA THR A 267 17.00 -4.12 25.17
C THR A 267 15.93 -3.29 25.86
N ALA A 268 15.39 -2.28 25.18
CA ALA A 268 14.20 -1.57 25.62
C ALA A 268 12.96 -2.32 25.12
N ILE A 269 12.13 -2.79 26.05
CA ILE A 269 10.89 -3.53 25.79
C ILE A 269 9.77 -2.51 25.64
N LEU A 270 9.06 -2.57 24.51
CA LEU A 270 8.04 -1.59 24.15
C LEU A 270 6.62 -2.14 24.30
N ASP A 271 5.63 -1.28 24.46
CA ASP A 271 4.20 -1.62 24.45
C ASP A 271 3.62 -1.95 23.06
N VAL A 272 4.49 -2.17 22.07
CA VAL A 272 4.16 -2.62 20.70
C VAL A 272 4.87 -3.92 20.37
N SER A 273 4.47 -4.61 19.30
CA SER A 273 5.14 -5.79 18.77
C SER A 273 5.55 -5.57 17.32
N PHE A 274 6.78 -5.91 16.96
CA PHE A 274 7.21 -5.91 15.56
C PHE A 274 6.44 -6.95 14.76
N THR A 275 6.21 -8.14 15.31
CA THR A 275 5.46 -9.18 14.60
C THR A 275 3.99 -8.81 14.39
N ALA A 276 3.36 -8.18 15.38
CA ALA A 276 1.93 -7.92 15.32
C ALA A 276 1.60 -6.56 14.67
N HIS A 277 2.45 -5.54 14.88
CA HIS A 277 2.14 -4.16 14.53
C HIS A 277 3.02 -3.65 13.38
N MET A 278 4.27 -4.10 13.26
CA MET A 278 5.17 -3.69 12.17
C MET A 278 5.70 -4.90 11.39
N PRO A 279 4.82 -5.79 10.88
CA PRO A 279 5.24 -7.10 10.37
C PRO A 279 6.23 -7.01 9.22
N ASP A 280 6.17 -5.98 8.37
CA ASP A 280 7.14 -5.80 7.28
C ASP A 280 8.57 -5.55 7.78
N CYS A 281 8.77 -5.02 8.99
CA CYS A 281 10.11 -4.94 9.58
C CYS A 281 10.77 -6.32 9.72
N LEU A 282 9.97 -7.40 9.79
CA LEU A 282 10.44 -8.78 9.91
C LEU A 282 10.27 -9.58 8.60
N GLU A 283 9.15 -9.42 7.89
CA GLU A 283 8.85 -10.15 6.64
C GLU A 283 9.66 -9.64 5.45
N MET A 284 9.93 -8.32 5.43
CA MET A 284 10.81 -7.66 4.47
C MET A 284 11.85 -6.85 5.25
N PRO A 285 12.84 -7.52 5.87
CA PRO A 285 13.64 -6.93 6.93
C PRO A 285 14.13 -5.52 6.62
N TYR A 286 13.55 -4.54 7.30
CA TYR A 286 13.98 -3.17 7.26
C TYR A 286 13.99 -2.60 8.67
N LYS A 287 14.96 -1.74 8.94
CA LYS A 287 15.12 -1.06 10.21
C LYS A 287 14.34 0.27 10.14
N PRO A 288 13.26 0.45 10.91
CA PRO A 288 12.46 1.67 10.82
C PRO A 288 13.24 2.88 11.37
N ALA A 289 12.99 4.04 10.79
CA ALA A 289 13.50 5.29 11.32
C ALA A 289 12.75 5.66 12.61
N ILE A 290 13.47 6.19 13.60
CA ILE A 290 12.90 6.60 14.88
C ILE A 290 13.28 8.05 15.14
N LEU A 291 12.31 8.85 15.60
CA LEU A 291 12.56 10.23 15.96
C LEU A 291 13.62 10.32 17.07
N ASN A 292 14.64 11.15 16.88
CA ASN A 292 15.75 11.35 17.82
C ASN A 292 16.59 10.09 18.14
N ALA A 293 16.56 9.09 17.25
CA ALA A 293 17.44 7.94 17.33
C ALA A 293 18.44 7.92 16.16
N TYR A 294 19.54 7.20 16.34
CA TYR A 294 20.64 7.13 15.39
C TYR A 294 21.08 5.68 15.18
N GLU A 295 21.87 5.45 14.13
CA GLU A 295 22.66 4.22 14.04
C GLU A 295 23.59 4.09 15.26
N PRO A 296 23.92 2.85 15.68
CA PRO A 296 24.81 2.62 16.82
C PRO A 296 26.08 3.48 16.72
N THR A 297 26.23 4.40 17.66
CA THR A 297 27.26 5.43 17.67
C THR A 297 28.09 5.31 18.94
N GLU A 298 29.41 5.28 18.80
CA GLU A 298 30.33 5.22 19.93
C GLU A 298 30.10 6.39 20.91
N GLY A 299 30.07 6.08 22.21
CA GLY A 299 29.84 7.06 23.28
C GLY A 299 28.37 7.45 23.51
N LYS A 300 27.42 6.95 22.70
CA LYS A 300 25.98 7.10 22.95
C LYS A 300 25.38 5.81 23.53
N PRO A 301 24.36 5.89 24.42
CA PRO A 301 23.58 4.74 24.84
C PRO A 301 23.01 3.99 23.63
N VAL A 302 23.20 2.67 23.58
CA VAL A 302 22.71 1.79 22.50
C VAL A 302 21.68 0.82 23.08
N TYR A 303 20.55 0.68 22.39
CA TYR A 303 19.51 -0.27 22.74
C TYR A 303 19.02 -1.03 21.52
N ARG A 304 18.86 -2.33 21.69
CA ARG A 304 17.93 -3.12 20.90
C ARG A 304 16.50 -2.73 21.27
N LEU A 305 15.58 -2.67 20.31
CA LEU A 305 14.17 -2.47 20.63
C LEU A 305 13.42 -3.79 20.51
N GLY A 306 12.86 -4.23 21.64
CA GLY A 306 12.05 -5.44 21.76
C GLY A 306 10.57 -5.11 21.83
N GLY A 307 9.74 -5.98 21.27
CA GLY A 307 8.29 -5.92 21.38
C GLY A 307 7.73 -6.67 22.58
N ASN A 308 6.43 -6.53 22.82
CA ASN A 308 5.71 -7.14 23.94
C ASN A 308 5.10 -8.52 23.68
N SER A 309 5.34 -9.15 22.52
CA SER A 309 4.89 -10.54 22.30
C SER A 309 5.88 -11.55 22.91
N CYS A 310 5.46 -12.80 23.04
CA CYS A 310 6.32 -13.87 23.56
C CYS A 310 7.26 -14.45 22.49
N LEU A 311 7.20 -13.98 21.24
CA LEU A 311 8.04 -14.46 20.16
C LEU A 311 9.49 -14.00 20.38
N SER A 312 10.44 -14.95 20.41
CA SER A 312 11.85 -14.63 20.64
C SER A 312 12.47 -13.69 19.60
N GLY A 313 11.92 -13.68 18.37
CA GLY A 313 12.30 -12.77 17.29
C GLY A 313 11.50 -11.47 17.26
N ASP A 314 10.70 -11.15 18.28
CA ASP A 314 9.95 -9.89 18.36
C ASP A 314 10.85 -8.74 18.82
N PHE A 315 11.85 -8.43 18.03
CA PHE A 315 12.73 -7.30 18.22
C PHE A 315 13.25 -6.84 16.87
N MET A 316 13.76 -5.62 16.82
CA MET A 316 14.41 -5.10 15.63
C MET A 316 15.64 -4.31 16.04
N GLY A 317 16.70 -4.40 15.22
CA GLY A 317 17.84 -3.48 15.18
C GLY A 317 18.50 -3.12 16.51
N ASP A 318 19.47 -2.23 16.43
CA ASP A 318 20.04 -1.52 17.57
C ASP A 318 20.07 -0.03 17.22
N TRP A 319 19.66 0.85 18.12
CA TRP A 319 19.71 2.31 17.93
C TRP A 319 20.47 2.99 19.06
N SER A 320 21.12 4.10 18.73
CA SER A 320 21.66 5.02 19.71
C SER A 320 20.69 6.16 20.00
N PHE A 321 20.69 6.61 21.26
CA PHE A 321 19.92 7.76 21.73
C PHE A 321 20.84 8.80 22.38
N ASP A 322 20.39 10.04 22.52
CA ASP A 322 21.19 11.10 23.17
C ASP A 322 21.33 10.93 24.68
N LYS A 323 20.41 10.19 25.29
CA LYS A 323 20.34 9.92 26.73
C LYS A 323 19.98 8.45 26.95
N GLU A 324 20.29 7.92 28.13
CA GLU A 324 19.82 6.59 28.53
C GLU A 324 18.28 6.60 28.51
N LEU A 325 17.69 5.56 27.94
CA LEU A 325 16.25 5.35 27.99
C LEU A 325 15.85 4.92 29.41
N VAL A 326 14.63 5.26 29.79
CA VAL A 326 13.98 4.76 31.02
C VAL A 326 12.53 4.34 30.73
N PRO A 327 11.94 3.44 31.53
CA PRO A 327 10.51 3.14 31.44
C PRO A 327 9.65 4.42 31.50
N GLY A 328 8.69 4.52 30.59
CA GLY A 328 7.86 5.71 30.36
C GLY A 328 8.31 6.59 29.20
N ASP A 329 9.54 6.44 28.69
CA ASP A 329 10.00 7.18 27.52
C ASP A 329 9.21 6.80 26.25
N ARG A 330 8.97 7.81 25.39
CA ARG A 330 8.25 7.62 24.12
C ARG A 330 9.22 7.24 23.01
N ILE A 331 8.90 6.17 22.28
CA ILE A 331 9.55 5.80 21.03
C ILE A 331 8.59 6.10 19.88
N VAL A 332 9.03 6.92 18.93
CA VAL A 332 8.22 7.35 17.79
C VAL A 332 8.82 6.76 16.52
N PHE A 333 8.20 5.69 16.03
CA PHE A 333 8.57 5.09 14.75
C PHE A 333 7.96 5.90 13.60
N LEU A 334 8.81 6.32 12.67
CA LEU A 334 8.42 7.15 11.53
C LEU A 334 7.90 6.29 10.37
N ASP A 335 7.00 6.88 9.60
CA ASP A 335 6.44 6.30 8.35
C ASP A 335 5.69 4.97 8.54
N MET A 336 4.76 4.97 9.50
CA MET A 336 4.08 3.74 9.97
C MET A 336 2.59 3.68 9.61
N ILE A 337 2.16 4.38 8.55
CA ILE A 337 0.75 4.43 8.13
C ILE A 337 0.44 3.52 6.94
N HIS A 338 1.40 3.35 6.02
CA HIS A 338 1.24 2.48 4.86
C HIS A 338 1.84 1.09 5.14
N TYR A 339 1.22 0.04 4.60
CA TYR A 339 1.57 -1.37 4.79
C TYR A 339 1.71 -1.84 6.27
N THR A 340 1.20 -1.06 7.23
CA THR A 340 1.11 -1.45 8.65
C THR A 340 -0.30 -1.91 9.00
N MET A 341 -1.24 -0.98 9.26
CA MET A 341 -2.62 -1.25 9.73
C MET A 341 -3.39 -2.25 8.87
N VAL A 342 -3.08 -2.35 7.58
CA VAL A 342 -3.67 -3.31 6.63
C VAL A 342 -3.17 -4.74 6.81
N LYS A 343 -2.11 -4.94 7.59
CA LYS A 343 -1.42 -6.21 7.85
C LYS A 343 -1.28 -6.56 9.34
N THR A 344 -1.68 -5.67 10.23
CA THR A 344 -1.52 -5.89 11.67
C THR A 344 -2.36 -7.07 12.15
N THR A 345 -1.93 -7.65 13.27
CA THR A 345 -2.62 -8.76 13.92
C THR A 345 -2.78 -8.49 15.42
N THR A 346 -3.54 -9.34 16.10
CA THR A 346 -3.58 -9.43 17.56
C THR A 346 -2.89 -10.71 18.03
N PHE A 347 -1.77 -11.08 17.37
CA PHE A 347 -0.95 -12.21 17.77
C PHE A 347 -0.56 -12.12 19.25
N ASN A 348 -0.49 -13.24 19.95
CA ASN A 348 -0.29 -13.29 21.40
C ASN A 348 -1.37 -12.56 22.25
N GLY A 349 -2.45 -12.06 21.66
CA GLY A 349 -3.43 -11.24 22.34
C GLY A 349 -2.93 -9.85 22.71
N VAL A 350 -1.80 -9.40 22.13
CA VAL A 350 -1.28 -8.05 22.36
C VAL A 350 -2.30 -7.02 21.91
N ARG A 351 -2.38 -5.91 22.65
CA ARG A 351 -3.32 -4.84 22.33
C ARG A 351 -2.89 -4.15 21.03
N HIS A 352 -3.78 -4.14 20.05
CA HIS A 352 -3.55 -3.41 18.81
C HIS A 352 -3.44 -1.89 19.11
N PRO A 353 -2.49 -1.16 18.49
CA PRO A 353 -2.37 0.28 18.63
C PRO A 353 -3.66 1.00 18.28
N SER A 354 -3.99 2.05 19.03
CA SER A 354 -5.09 2.94 18.67
C SER A 354 -4.79 3.60 17.31
N ILE A 355 -5.84 4.08 16.63
CA ILE A 355 -5.71 4.86 15.40
C ILE A 355 -6.17 6.27 15.72
N GLY A 356 -5.37 7.26 15.34
CA GLY A 356 -5.71 8.67 15.49
C GLY A 356 -5.23 9.52 14.33
N ILE A 357 -5.68 10.77 14.34
CA ILE A 357 -5.30 11.80 13.37
C ILE A 357 -4.79 13.01 14.17
N TRP A 358 -3.60 13.48 13.84
CA TRP A 358 -3.17 14.82 14.19
C TRP A 358 -3.72 15.79 13.15
N THR A 359 -4.67 16.59 13.58
CA THR A 359 -5.46 17.45 12.68
C THR A 359 -4.75 18.75 12.36
N THR A 360 -5.20 19.42 11.30
CA THR A 360 -4.64 20.72 10.87
C THR A 360 -4.81 21.86 11.89
N ASP A 361 -5.72 21.73 12.87
CA ASP A 361 -5.88 22.69 13.98
C ASP A 361 -4.94 22.40 15.17
N GLY A 362 -4.05 21.41 15.04
CA GLY A 362 -3.05 21.06 16.05
C GLY A 362 -3.60 20.23 17.20
N LYS A 363 -4.65 19.43 16.96
CA LYS A 363 -5.23 18.53 17.97
C LYS A 363 -5.18 17.07 17.56
N PHE A 364 -4.99 16.21 18.56
CA PHE A 364 -5.19 14.77 18.40
C PHE A 364 -6.68 14.43 18.39
N LYS A 365 -7.09 13.67 17.37
CA LYS A 365 -8.41 13.06 17.26
C LYS A 365 -8.27 11.54 17.27
N LEU A 366 -8.78 10.90 18.32
CA LEU A 366 -8.91 9.45 18.36
C LEU A 366 -9.94 8.99 17.33
N VAL A 367 -9.56 8.04 16.48
CA VAL A 367 -10.41 7.44 15.44
C VAL A 367 -10.93 6.08 15.89
N ARG A 368 -10.04 5.24 16.44
CA ARG A 368 -10.39 3.90 16.91
C ARG A 368 -9.49 3.50 18.06
N GLU A 369 -10.11 2.94 19.09
CA GLU A 369 -9.44 2.24 20.18
C GLU A 369 -9.85 0.76 20.08
N PHE A 370 -8.88 -0.14 20.27
CA PHE A 370 -9.09 -1.58 20.22
C PHE A 370 -9.11 -2.17 21.63
N GLY A 371 -9.98 -3.16 21.83
CA GLY A 371 -10.18 -3.84 23.11
C GLY A 371 -10.26 -5.36 22.98
N TYR A 372 -10.63 -6.01 24.08
CA TYR A 372 -10.70 -7.47 24.16
C TYR A 372 -11.60 -8.11 23.09
N GLU A 373 -12.72 -7.49 22.77
CA GLU A 373 -13.67 -8.01 21.78
C GLU A 373 -13.07 -8.05 20.35
N ASP A 374 -12.15 -7.14 20.01
CA ASP A 374 -11.44 -7.17 18.73
C ASP A 374 -10.50 -8.39 18.63
N TYR A 375 -9.96 -8.86 19.75
CA TYR A 375 -9.18 -10.09 19.82
C TYR A 375 -10.08 -11.33 19.80
N ARG A 376 -11.05 -11.38 20.72
CA ARG A 376 -11.94 -12.54 20.94
C ARG A 376 -12.74 -12.89 19.69
N ASN A 377 -13.40 -11.92 19.07
CA ASN A 377 -14.37 -12.18 18.00
C ASN A 377 -13.73 -12.61 16.67
N ARG A 378 -12.38 -12.61 16.57
CA ARG A 378 -11.67 -13.23 15.43
C ARG A 378 -11.45 -14.72 15.59
N LEU A 379 -11.64 -15.27 16.79
CA LEU A 379 -11.21 -16.63 17.13
C LEU A 379 -12.36 -17.65 17.21
N SER A 380 -13.60 -17.23 17.51
CA SER A 380 -14.78 -18.12 17.50
C SER A 380 -16.11 -17.38 17.64
#